data_AF-A0A371CHA0-F1
#
_entry.id   AF-A0A371CHA0-F1
#
_cell.length_a   1.000
_cell.length_b   1.000
_cell.length_c   1.000
_cell.angle_alpha   90.00
_cell.angle_beta   90.00
_cell.angle_gamma   90.00
#
_symmetry.space_group_name_H-M   'P 1'
#
loop_
_entity.id
_entity.type
_entity.pdbx_description
1 polymer ?
#
loop_
_entity_poly.entity_id
_entity_poly.type
_entity_poly.pdbx_seq_one_letter_code
_entity_poly.pdbx_strand_id
1 'polypeptide(L)'
;MPPSRPSRAHSACALPVDSEAARATPTDKVIIERYRNDLVDLPRPAALTVCMRDFYKIDSLARFTDPRLCIYTIGALPVNATWGTSTLERTLCIKNTECALWAIGALDNLSFDTRADCVGCLCVKITLLRECDRLRLANLERRTCPKAKDLRAVQSTMIASVQMPDPHTVFKHLYDATLGFDVQTKLPTLGVNEFVAGDIVLAECRFVRTSYDNWATWSVKFEMTGLTLVHPVPRTQHGTQSRYRGGA
;
A
#
# COMPACT_ATOMS: atom_id res chain seq x y z
N MET A 1 -92.24 -24.99 -25.97
CA MET A 1 -91.37 -23.97 -26.59
C MET A 1 -90.78 -23.07 -25.51
N PRO A 2 -89.47 -23.17 -25.21
CA PRO A 2 -88.75 -22.15 -24.44
C PRO A 2 -87.89 -21.26 -25.37
N PRO A 3 -87.81 -19.94 -25.11
CA PRO A 3 -87.05 -19.01 -25.94
C PRO A 3 -85.57 -18.90 -25.54
N SER A 4 -84.71 -18.97 -26.56
CA SER A 4 -83.46 -18.23 -26.82
C SER A 4 -82.62 -17.69 -25.65
N ARG A 5 -81.43 -18.27 -25.46
CA ARG A 5 -80.28 -17.65 -24.76
C ARG A 5 -79.58 -16.59 -25.64
N PRO A 6 -79.29 -15.38 -25.13
CA PRO A 6 -78.36 -14.46 -25.76
C PRO A 6 -76.89 -14.69 -25.34
N SER A 7 -76.02 -14.04 -26.09
CA SER A 7 -74.60 -14.32 -26.36
C SER A 7 -73.62 -13.52 -25.47
N ARG A 8 -72.54 -14.20 -25.06
CA ARG A 8 -71.12 -13.81 -25.07
C ARG A 8 -70.69 -12.43 -24.51
N ALA A 9 -69.89 -12.47 -23.44
CA ALA A 9 -68.93 -11.42 -23.10
C ALA A 9 -67.50 -11.97 -23.23
N HIS A 10 -66.69 -11.33 -24.06
CA HIS A 10 -65.26 -11.60 -24.24
C HIS A 10 -64.47 -10.90 -23.14
N SER A 11 -63.69 -11.64 -22.35
CA SER A 11 -62.64 -11.06 -21.49
C SER A 11 -61.33 -11.03 -22.26
N ALA A 12 -60.91 -9.82 -22.64
CA ALA A 12 -59.58 -9.56 -23.14
C ALA A 12 -58.57 -9.69 -21.98
N CYS A 13 -57.72 -10.70 -22.06
CA CYS A 13 -56.61 -10.91 -21.14
C CYS A 13 -55.46 -9.99 -21.57
N ALA A 14 -55.37 -8.81 -20.96
CA ALA A 14 -54.19 -7.95 -21.10
C ALA A 14 -53.08 -8.53 -20.23
N LEU A 15 -52.03 -9.05 -20.86
CA LEU A 15 -50.81 -9.45 -20.17
C LEU A 15 -50.10 -8.19 -19.66
N PRO A 16 -49.79 -8.10 -18.36
CA PRO A 16 -48.96 -7.01 -17.87
C PRO A 16 -47.56 -7.20 -18.44
N VAL A 17 -47.09 -6.19 -19.17
CA VAL A 17 -45.67 -6.05 -19.50
C VAL A 17 -44.98 -5.62 -18.21
N ASP A 18 -44.61 -6.61 -17.40
CA ASP A 18 -43.78 -6.39 -16.22
C ASP A 18 -42.42 -5.89 -16.69
N SER A 19 -42.23 -4.59 -16.52
CA SER A 19 -40.97 -3.89 -16.62
C SER A 19 -40.01 -4.48 -15.58
N GLU A 20 -39.29 -5.51 -16.01
CA GLU A 20 -38.21 -6.22 -15.32
C GLU A 20 -36.94 -5.33 -15.24
N ALA A 21 -37.11 -4.10 -14.77
CA ALA A 21 -36.01 -3.27 -14.30
C ALA A 21 -35.51 -3.88 -12.98
N ALA A 22 -34.68 -4.91 -13.14
CA ALA A 22 -34.02 -5.68 -12.12
C ALA A 22 -33.51 -4.76 -11.00
N ARG A 23 -34.22 -4.78 -9.86
CA ARG A 23 -33.75 -4.22 -8.60
C ARG A 23 -32.49 -5.00 -8.24
N ALA A 24 -31.31 -4.47 -8.59
CA ALA A 24 -30.05 -4.95 -8.07
C ALA A 24 -30.20 -5.07 -6.55
N THR A 25 -30.14 -6.30 -6.04
CA THR A 25 -30.37 -6.55 -4.63
C THR A 25 -29.30 -5.80 -3.83
N PRO A 26 -29.61 -5.23 -2.65
CA PRO A 26 -28.64 -4.47 -1.86
C PRO A 26 -27.34 -5.25 -1.56
N THR A 27 -27.41 -6.58 -1.61
CA THR A 27 -26.27 -7.51 -1.56
C THR A 27 -25.24 -7.32 -2.68
N ASP A 28 -25.67 -7.09 -3.92
CA ASP A 28 -24.76 -6.99 -5.06
C ASP A 28 -23.89 -5.73 -5.00
N LYS A 29 -24.45 -4.62 -4.51
CA LYS A 29 -23.71 -3.36 -4.34
C LYS A 29 -22.57 -3.49 -3.32
N VAL A 30 -22.83 -4.17 -2.20
CA VAL A 30 -21.82 -4.39 -1.15
C VAL A 30 -20.66 -5.26 -1.65
N ILE A 31 -20.97 -6.24 -2.48
CA ILE A 31 -19.97 -7.14 -3.07
C ILE A 31 -19.05 -6.35 -4.02
N ILE A 32 -19.62 -5.53 -4.92
CA ILE A 32 -18.86 -4.73 -5.88
C ILE A 32 -17.96 -3.70 -5.17
N GLU A 33 -18.45 -3.03 -4.14
CA GLU A 33 -17.66 -2.06 -3.36
C GLU A 33 -16.48 -2.71 -2.64
N ARG A 34 -16.67 -3.92 -2.08
CA ARG A 34 -15.58 -4.67 -1.43
C ARG A 34 -14.49 -5.07 -2.41
N TYR A 35 -14.87 -5.56 -3.59
CA TYR A 35 -13.89 -5.95 -4.61
C TYR A 35 -13.12 -4.76 -5.15
N ARG A 36 -13.77 -3.60 -5.34
CA ARG A 36 -13.12 -2.41 -5.86
C ARG A 36 -11.97 -1.93 -4.98
N ASN A 37 -12.17 -1.93 -3.67
CA ASN A 37 -11.15 -1.50 -2.71
C ASN A 37 -9.91 -2.39 -2.71
N ASP A 38 -10.05 -3.60 -3.25
CA ASP A 38 -9.04 -4.63 -3.28
C ASP A 38 -8.30 -4.71 -4.62
N LEU A 39 -8.64 -3.84 -5.58
CA LEU A 39 -7.95 -3.80 -6.86
C LEU A 39 -6.58 -3.13 -6.74
N VAL A 40 -5.61 -3.69 -7.46
CA VAL A 40 -4.27 -3.10 -7.64
C VAL A 40 -4.36 -2.06 -8.76
N ASP A 41 -4.17 -0.79 -8.39
CA ASP A 41 -4.11 0.32 -9.33
C ASP A 41 -2.64 0.57 -9.74
N LEU A 42 -2.30 0.23 -10.98
CA LEU A 42 -0.96 0.43 -11.51
C LEU A 42 -0.83 1.84 -12.10
N PRO A 43 0.20 2.62 -11.72
CA PRO A 43 0.49 3.88 -12.38
C PRO A 43 0.71 3.66 -13.89
N ARG A 44 0.27 4.63 -14.70
CA ARG A 44 0.35 4.56 -16.16
C ARG A 44 1.74 4.14 -16.70
N PRO A 45 2.88 4.63 -16.19
CA PRO A 45 4.19 4.20 -16.67
C PRO A 45 4.47 2.71 -16.42
N ALA A 46 4.09 2.19 -15.25
CA ALA A 46 4.25 0.79 -14.91
C ALA A 46 3.29 -0.09 -15.72
N ALA A 47 2.02 0.32 -15.86
CA ALA A 47 0.99 -0.43 -16.58
C ALA A 47 1.35 -0.77 -18.03
N LEU A 48 2.19 0.03 -18.69
CA LEU A 48 2.65 -0.22 -20.06
C LEU A 48 3.73 -1.30 -20.17
N THR A 49 4.37 -1.67 -19.06
CA THR A 49 5.59 -2.49 -19.05
C THR A 49 5.46 -3.75 -18.22
N VAL A 50 4.53 -3.75 -17.28
CA VAL A 50 4.18 -4.92 -16.48
C VAL A 50 3.57 -5.98 -17.40
N CYS A 51 4.24 -7.13 -17.51
CA CYS A 51 3.65 -8.29 -18.16
C CYS A 51 2.70 -9.02 -17.19
N MET A 52 1.94 -9.99 -17.70
CA MET A 52 0.98 -10.74 -16.87
C MET A 52 1.66 -11.45 -15.68
N ARG A 53 2.86 -11.98 -15.87
CA ARG A 53 3.65 -12.62 -14.80
C ARG A 53 3.98 -11.62 -13.69
N ASP A 54 4.44 -10.42 -14.07
CA ASP A 54 4.82 -9.38 -13.11
C ASP A 54 3.59 -8.83 -12.39
N PHE A 55 2.44 -8.72 -13.07
CA PHE A 55 1.17 -8.36 -12.45
C PHE A 55 0.79 -9.33 -11.32
N TYR A 56 0.81 -10.64 -11.58
CA TYR A 56 0.48 -11.63 -10.54
C TYR A 56 1.47 -11.62 -9.38
N LYS A 57 2.76 -11.37 -9.66
CA LYS A 57 3.78 -11.19 -8.62
C LYS A 57 3.45 -9.98 -7.74
N ILE A 58 3.15 -8.83 -8.35
CA ILE A 58 2.77 -7.60 -7.66
C ILE A 58 1.50 -7.81 -6.84
N ASP A 59 0.44 -8.38 -7.42
CA ASP A 59 -0.82 -8.63 -6.72
C ASP A 59 -0.67 -9.62 -5.56
N SER A 60 0.14 -10.67 -5.74
CA SER A 60 0.45 -11.63 -4.67
C SER A 60 1.16 -10.96 -3.50
N LEU A 61 2.17 -10.13 -3.75
CA LEU A 61 2.86 -9.35 -2.71
C LEU A 61 1.92 -8.32 -2.06
N ALA A 62 1.05 -7.68 -2.84
CA ALA A 62 0.09 -6.71 -2.37
C ALA A 62 -0.93 -7.29 -1.38
N ARG A 63 -1.20 -8.60 -1.48
CA ARG A 63 -2.15 -9.35 -0.63
C ARG A 63 -1.46 -10.21 0.42
N PHE A 64 -0.13 -10.24 0.44
CA PHE A 64 0.61 -11.16 1.29
C PHE A 64 0.35 -10.87 2.77
N THR A 65 0.06 -11.92 3.52
CA THR A 65 -0.04 -11.88 4.98
C THR A 65 0.51 -13.18 5.55
N ASP A 66 1.23 -13.08 6.66
CA ASP A 66 1.63 -14.22 7.48
C ASP A 66 1.34 -13.91 8.95
N PRO A 67 0.17 -14.32 9.46
CA PRO A 67 -0.19 -14.12 10.86
C PRO A 67 0.72 -14.84 11.87
N ARG A 68 1.46 -15.88 11.46
CA ARG A 68 2.38 -16.60 12.35
C ARG A 68 3.64 -15.78 12.60
N LEU A 69 4.12 -15.10 11.54
CA LEU A 69 5.27 -14.20 11.60
C LEU A 69 4.89 -12.74 11.91
N CYS A 70 3.60 -12.46 12.14
CA CYS A 70 3.07 -11.11 12.33
C CYS A 70 3.39 -10.15 11.17
N ILE A 71 3.36 -10.64 9.93
CA ILE A 71 3.56 -9.87 8.70
C ILE A 71 2.19 -9.55 8.08
N TYR A 72 1.91 -8.28 7.86
CA TYR A 72 0.64 -7.82 7.30
C TYR A 72 0.84 -6.71 6.29
N THR A 73 0.03 -6.67 5.23
CA THR A 73 -0.11 -5.44 4.46
C THR A 73 -0.89 -4.40 5.25
N ILE A 74 -0.76 -3.12 4.88
CA ILE A 74 -1.44 -2.02 5.58
C ILE A 74 -2.95 -2.28 5.69
N GLY A 75 -3.62 -2.62 4.59
CA GLY A 75 -5.06 -2.88 4.53
C GLY A 75 -5.49 -4.15 5.27
N ALA A 76 -4.60 -5.14 5.37
CA ALA A 76 -4.87 -6.41 6.07
C ALA A 76 -4.53 -6.37 7.58
N LEU A 77 -3.96 -5.27 8.07
CA LEU A 77 -3.61 -5.10 9.48
C LEU A 77 -4.84 -5.28 10.40
N PRO A 78 -4.80 -6.21 11.36
CA PRO A 78 -5.91 -6.45 12.28
C PRO A 78 -6.32 -5.20 13.08
N VAL A 79 -7.64 -5.01 13.27
CA VAL A 79 -8.20 -3.89 14.04
C VAL A 79 -7.77 -3.90 15.51
N ASN A 80 -7.46 -5.07 16.07
CA ASN A 80 -6.99 -5.24 17.44
C ASN A 80 -5.47 -5.03 17.60
N ALA A 81 -4.76 -4.54 16.58
CA ALA A 81 -3.38 -4.11 16.71
C ALA A 81 -3.31 -2.92 17.70
N THR A 82 -2.48 -3.06 18.72
CA THR A 82 -2.31 -2.08 19.82
C THR A 82 -0.84 -1.73 19.97
N TRP A 83 -0.51 -0.65 20.67
CA TRP A 83 0.90 -0.38 21.01
C TRP A 83 1.41 -1.46 21.96
N GLY A 84 2.68 -1.86 21.80
CA GLY A 84 3.31 -2.84 22.68
C GLY A 84 3.50 -2.33 24.10
N THR A 85 4.13 -3.15 24.92
CA THR A 85 4.48 -2.83 26.32
C THR A 85 5.98 -2.96 26.54
N SER A 86 6.51 -2.34 27.60
CA SER A 86 7.93 -2.40 27.97
C SER A 86 8.84 -2.00 26.79
N THR A 87 9.76 -2.88 26.36
CA THR A 87 10.68 -2.63 25.24
C THR A 87 10.00 -2.39 23.90
N LEU A 88 8.73 -2.81 23.74
CA LEU A 88 7.93 -2.64 22.54
C LEU A 88 6.91 -1.48 22.67
N GLU A 89 7.00 -0.64 23.71
CA GLU A 89 6.04 0.45 23.92
C GLU A 89 5.94 1.41 22.72
N ARG A 90 7.00 1.49 21.90
CA ARG A 90 7.07 2.36 20.74
C ARG A 90 6.50 1.75 19.48
N THR A 91 6.27 0.44 19.44
CA THR A 91 5.95 -0.28 18.22
C THR A 91 4.54 -0.84 18.24
N LEU A 92 3.88 -0.85 17.08
CA LEU A 92 2.59 -1.50 16.93
C LEU A 92 2.73 -3.02 17.00
N CYS A 93 1.92 -3.64 17.85
CA CYS A 93 1.96 -5.06 18.17
C CYS A 93 0.59 -5.74 18.00
N ILE A 94 0.63 -7.05 17.75
CA ILE A 94 -0.53 -7.94 17.75
C ILE A 94 -0.23 -9.04 18.76
N LYS A 95 -1.07 -9.19 19.78
CA LYS A 95 -0.84 -10.15 20.87
C LYS A 95 0.57 -10.01 21.49
N ASN A 96 1.00 -8.76 21.74
CA ASN A 96 2.32 -8.41 22.28
C ASN A 96 3.53 -8.86 21.42
N THR A 97 3.31 -9.15 20.14
CA THR A 97 4.37 -9.43 19.15
C THR A 97 4.47 -8.25 18.19
N GLU A 98 5.70 -7.82 17.89
CA GLU A 98 5.98 -6.74 16.93
C GLU A 98 5.37 -7.07 15.56
N CYS A 99 4.66 -6.10 14.98
CA CYS A 99 4.03 -6.25 13.67
C CYS A 99 4.97 -5.72 12.57
N ALA A 100 5.29 -6.57 11.60
CA ALA A 100 5.92 -6.15 10.36
C ALA A 100 4.84 -5.73 9.36
N LEU A 101 4.99 -4.54 8.79
CA LEU A 101 4.08 -3.99 7.79
C LEU A 101 4.71 -4.01 6.41
N TRP A 102 3.99 -4.54 5.45
CA TRP A 102 4.36 -4.54 4.04
C TRP A 102 3.52 -3.52 3.29
N ALA A 103 4.18 -2.71 2.48
CA ALA A 103 3.56 -1.69 1.67
C ALA A 103 4.10 -1.77 0.25
N ILE A 104 3.25 -2.16 -0.71
CA ILE A 104 3.59 -2.17 -2.12
C ILE A 104 3.06 -0.91 -2.80
N GLY A 105 3.88 -0.31 -3.64
CA GLY A 105 3.54 0.94 -4.29
C GLY A 105 4.54 1.36 -5.34
N ALA A 106 4.19 2.42 -6.03
CA ALA A 106 5.09 3.11 -6.94
C ALA A 106 5.94 4.09 -6.15
N LEU A 107 7.25 4.06 -6.34
CA LEU A 107 8.17 5.00 -5.72
C LEU A 107 7.94 6.39 -6.31
N ASP A 108 7.50 7.35 -5.51
CA ASP A 108 7.36 8.75 -5.97
C ASP A 108 8.68 9.50 -5.83
N ASN A 109 9.33 9.30 -4.69
CA ASN A 109 10.56 10.01 -4.34
C ASN A 109 11.40 9.16 -3.38
N LEU A 110 12.71 9.23 -3.56
CA LEU A 110 13.70 8.70 -2.62
C LEU A 110 14.68 9.83 -2.31
N SER A 111 14.91 10.10 -1.03
CA SER A 111 15.85 11.12 -0.58
C SER A 111 16.76 10.56 0.51
N PHE A 112 18.05 10.83 0.38
CA PHE A 112 19.08 10.41 1.31
C PHE A 112 19.80 11.64 1.86
N ASP A 113 19.69 11.89 3.15
CA ASP A 113 20.33 13.00 3.86
C ASP A 113 21.48 12.47 4.73
N THR A 114 22.68 13.01 4.51
CA THR A 114 23.94 12.62 5.21
C THR A 114 24.72 13.84 5.70
N ARG A 115 24.04 14.95 6.00
CA ARG A 115 24.70 16.13 6.56
C ARG A 115 25.44 15.76 7.85
N ALA A 116 26.69 16.23 7.99
CA ALA A 116 27.59 15.86 9.08
C ALA A 116 27.03 16.12 10.49
N ASP A 117 26.20 17.17 10.63
CA ASP A 117 25.61 17.56 11.92
C ASP A 117 24.21 16.95 12.16
N CYS A 118 23.75 16.08 11.26
CA CYS A 118 22.44 15.44 11.33
C CYS A 118 22.57 13.92 11.37
N VAL A 119 21.66 13.27 12.08
CA VAL A 119 21.47 11.82 11.97
C VAL A 119 21.10 11.51 10.53
N GLY A 120 21.91 10.67 9.87
CA GLY A 120 21.67 10.32 8.48
C GLY A 120 20.29 9.68 8.32
N CYS A 121 19.58 10.02 7.25
CA CYS A 121 18.19 9.61 7.04
C CYS A 121 17.93 9.21 5.59
N LEU A 122 17.39 8.01 5.39
CA LEU A 122 16.80 7.61 4.11
C LEU A 122 15.28 7.73 4.23
N CYS A 123 14.66 8.48 3.35
CA CYS A 123 13.21 8.68 3.29
C CYS A 123 12.70 8.27 1.91
N VAL A 124 11.64 7.45 1.90
CA VAL A 124 10.96 6.99 0.70
C VAL A 124 9.50 7.41 0.75
N LYS A 125 9.02 7.87 -0.39
CA LYS A 125 7.62 8.26 -0.60
C LYS A 125 7.03 7.32 -1.64
N ILE A 126 5.97 6.60 -1.29
CA ILE A 126 5.44 5.49 -2.07
C ILE A 126 3.93 5.66 -2.28
N THR A 127 3.48 5.76 -3.53
CA THR A 127 2.06 5.75 -3.88
C THR A 127 1.54 4.31 -3.81
N LEU A 128 0.68 4.03 -2.84
CA LEU A 128 0.17 2.68 -2.56
C LEU A 128 -0.74 2.20 -3.69
N LEU A 129 -0.60 0.95 -4.13
CA LEU A 129 -1.36 0.42 -5.27
C LEU A 129 -2.81 0.10 -4.93
N ARG A 130 -3.10 -0.39 -3.72
CA ARG A 130 -4.46 -0.80 -3.31
C ARG A 130 -5.20 0.31 -2.57
N GLU A 131 -6.49 0.47 -2.87
CA GLU A 131 -7.35 1.46 -2.21
C GLU A 131 -7.55 1.15 -0.72
N CYS A 132 -7.71 -0.13 -0.37
CA CYS A 132 -7.82 -0.53 1.03
C CYS A 132 -6.60 -0.13 1.86
N ASP A 133 -5.39 -0.18 1.28
CA ASP A 133 -4.15 0.23 1.95
C ASP A 133 -4.16 1.74 2.18
N ARG A 134 -4.57 2.55 1.19
CA ARG A 134 -4.72 4.01 1.31
C ARG A 134 -5.72 4.42 2.39
N LEU A 135 -6.89 3.78 2.41
CA LEU A 135 -7.92 4.03 3.42
C LEU A 135 -7.43 3.67 4.83
N ARG A 136 -6.67 2.58 4.94
CA ARG A 136 -6.16 2.09 6.22
C ARG A 136 -4.94 2.88 6.70
N LEU A 137 -4.10 3.36 5.80
CA LEU A 137 -3.02 4.31 6.08
C LEU A 137 -3.55 5.56 6.79
N ALA A 138 -4.60 6.19 6.24
CA ALA A 138 -5.21 7.37 6.86
C ALA A 138 -5.73 7.11 8.29
N ASN A 139 -6.20 5.88 8.57
CA ASN A 139 -6.62 5.49 9.91
C ASN A 139 -5.45 5.25 10.87
N LEU A 140 -4.31 4.75 10.36
CA LEU A 140 -3.09 4.58 11.14
C LEU A 140 -2.46 5.92 11.50
N GLU A 141 -2.39 6.86 10.55
CA GLU A 141 -1.88 8.21 10.78
C GLU A 141 -2.69 8.99 11.81
N ARG A 142 -3.97 8.64 12.02
CA ARG A 142 -4.81 9.21 13.08
C ARG A 142 -4.50 8.69 14.48
N ARG A 143 -3.62 7.69 14.64
CA ARG A 143 -3.21 7.13 15.95
C ARG A 143 -2.19 7.99 16.71
N THR A 144 -2.16 9.29 16.44
CA THR A 144 -1.37 10.29 17.18
C THR A 144 -2.09 10.74 18.46
N CYS A 145 -1.35 11.36 19.37
CA CYS A 145 -1.93 12.11 20.48
C CYS A 145 -1.24 13.48 20.59
N PRO A 146 -1.98 14.61 20.56
CA PRO A 146 -3.41 14.69 20.25
C PRO A 146 -3.71 14.17 18.83
N LYS A 147 -4.98 13.82 18.57
CA LYS A 147 -5.40 13.41 17.23
C LYS A 147 -5.13 14.56 16.25
N ALA A 148 -4.44 14.28 15.16
CA ALA A 148 -4.20 15.25 14.10
C ALA A 148 -5.55 15.75 13.53
N LYS A 149 -5.85 17.04 13.71
CA LYS A 149 -7.11 17.67 13.30
C LYS A 149 -7.20 17.84 11.77
N ASP A 150 -6.07 17.96 11.09
CA ASP A 150 -5.97 18.38 9.69
C ASP A 150 -5.40 17.31 8.74
N LEU A 151 -5.65 16.03 9.01
CA LEU A 151 -5.31 15.00 8.02
C LEU A 151 -6.18 15.21 6.78
N ARG A 152 -5.56 15.77 5.73
CA ARG A 152 -6.14 16.02 4.41
C ARG A 152 -6.79 14.74 3.87
N ALA A 153 -7.69 14.91 2.90
CA ALA A 153 -8.35 13.84 2.17
C ALA A 153 -7.38 12.69 1.84
N VAL A 154 -7.87 11.44 1.94
CA VAL A 154 -7.19 10.15 1.75
C VAL A 154 -5.81 10.30 1.11
N GLN A 155 -4.75 10.23 1.92
CA GLN A 155 -3.39 10.26 1.40
C GLN A 155 -3.15 9.01 0.56
N SER A 156 -2.89 9.20 -0.74
CA SER A 156 -2.53 8.10 -1.64
C SER A 156 -1.13 7.57 -1.39
N THR A 157 -0.34 8.32 -0.63
CA THR A 157 1.09 8.15 -0.56
C THR A 157 1.53 7.92 0.88
N MET A 158 2.29 6.86 1.09
CA MET A 158 2.95 6.54 2.34
C MET A 158 4.35 7.16 2.36
N ILE A 159 4.76 7.67 3.52
CA ILE A 159 6.15 8.06 3.77
C ILE A 159 6.75 7.08 4.79
N ALA A 160 7.83 6.43 4.40
CA ALA A 160 8.63 5.59 5.29
C ALA A 160 10.05 6.13 5.37
N SER A 161 10.66 6.05 6.55
CA SER A 161 12.00 6.57 6.76
C SER A 161 12.80 5.69 7.71
N VAL A 162 14.11 5.71 7.58
CA VAL A 162 15.03 5.05 8.50
C VAL A 162 16.12 6.03 8.90
N GLN A 163 16.36 6.11 10.20
CA GLN A 163 17.44 6.89 10.77
C GLN A 163 18.65 5.97 10.96
N MET A 164 19.79 6.38 10.44
CA MET A 164 21.04 5.64 10.56
C MET A 164 21.77 6.12 11.81
N PRO A 165 22.30 5.20 12.64
CA PRO A 165 22.88 5.57 13.93
C PRO A 165 24.17 6.39 13.81
N ASP A 166 24.87 6.27 12.68
CA ASP A 166 26.16 6.93 12.42
C ASP A 166 26.06 7.67 11.07
N PRO A 167 26.45 8.96 10.98
CA PRO A 167 26.46 9.73 9.74
C PRO A 167 27.32 9.10 8.63
N HIS A 168 28.27 8.22 8.96
CA HIS A 168 29.10 7.49 8.00
C HIS A 168 28.53 6.15 7.55
N THR A 169 27.39 5.74 8.12
CA THR A 169 26.71 4.50 7.72
C THR A 169 25.71 4.75 6.59
N VAL A 170 25.56 3.74 5.74
CA VAL A 170 24.56 3.72 4.66
C VAL A 170 23.54 2.63 4.91
N PHE A 171 22.30 2.88 4.52
CA PHE A 171 21.24 1.88 4.59
C PHE A 171 21.49 0.76 3.56
N LYS A 172 21.65 -0.49 4.03
CA LYS A 172 22.05 -1.64 3.21
C LYS A 172 20.90 -2.59 2.83
N HIS A 173 19.73 -2.43 3.44
CA HIS A 173 18.59 -3.33 3.23
C HIS A 173 17.78 -2.91 2.00
N LEU A 174 18.46 -2.84 0.87
CA LEU A 174 17.95 -2.50 -0.44
C LEU A 174 18.10 -3.74 -1.33
N TYR A 175 17.02 -4.28 -1.85
CA TYR A 175 17.02 -5.60 -2.49
C TYR A 175 16.41 -5.58 -3.89
N ASP A 176 16.82 -6.53 -4.72
CA ASP A 176 16.27 -6.79 -6.05
C ASP A 176 15.39 -8.04 -6.04
N ALA A 177 14.08 -7.89 -6.30
CA ALA A 177 13.14 -8.98 -6.52
C ALA A 177 12.51 -8.94 -7.92
N THR A 178 13.21 -8.39 -8.91
CA THR A 178 12.74 -8.30 -10.29
C THR A 178 12.58 -9.69 -10.92
N LEU A 179 13.52 -10.61 -10.65
CA LEU A 179 13.47 -11.99 -11.14
C LEU A 179 12.54 -12.90 -10.31
N GLY A 180 12.28 -12.54 -9.05
CA GLY A 180 11.46 -13.32 -8.13
C GLY A 180 11.64 -12.83 -6.70
N PHE A 181 10.65 -13.10 -5.84
CA PHE A 181 10.71 -12.76 -4.42
C PHE A 181 11.04 -14.03 -3.61
N ASP A 182 12.04 -13.94 -2.74
CA ASP A 182 12.49 -14.98 -1.81
C ASP A 182 12.89 -14.31 -0.48
N VAL A 183 13.36 -15.07 0.49
CA VAL A 183 13.89 -14.53 1.74
C VAL A 183 14.99 -13.51 1.47
N GLN A 184 15.00 -12.42 2.23
CA GLN A 184 15.91 -11.27 2.02
C GLN A 184 17.39 -11.66 1.88
N THR A 185 17.84 -12.69 2.61
CA THR A 185 19.23 -13.16 2.58
C THR A 185 19.67 -13.75 1.24
N LYS A 186 18.72 -14.07 0.36
CA LYS A 186 18.98 -14.58 -1.00
C LYS A 186 18.75 -13.55 -2.09
N LEU A 187 18.13 -12.41 -1.76
CA LEU A 187 17.89 -11.36 -2.74
C LEU A 187 19.20 -10.60 -3.00
N PRO A 188 19.56 -10.31 -4.26
CA PRO A 188 20.66 -9.41 -4.57
C PRO A 188 20.45 -8.05 -3.91
N THR A 189 21.53 -7.46 -3.41
CA THR A 189 21.48 -6.12 -2.81
C THR A 189 21.67 -5.06 -3.88
N LEU A 190 20.90 -3.97 -3.77
CA LEU A 190 20.97 -2.82 -4.66
C LEU A 190 21.59 -1.60 -3.97
N GLY A 191 22.16 -0.70 -4.77
CA GLY A 191 22.52 0.64 -4.33
C GLY A 191 21.31 1.58 -4.31
N VAL A 192 21.38 2.65 -3.51
CA VAL A 192 20.34 3.69 -3.46
C VAL A 192 20.04 4.28 -4.84
N ASN A 193 21.07 4.42 -5.68
CA ASN A 193 20.97 4.99 -7.03
C ASN A 193 20.26 4.07 -8.05
N GLU A 194 19.94 2.84 -7.67
CA GLU A 194 19.25 1.89 -8.56
C GLU A 194 17.73 2.01 -8.48
N PHE A 195 17.21 2.79 -7.54
CA PHE A 195 15.79 3.10 -7.43
C PHE A 195 15.46 4.41 -8.14
N VAL A 196 14.42 4.39 -8.96
CA VAL A 196 13.96 5.55 -9.73
C VAL A 196 12.47 5.78 -9.46
N ALA A 197 12.05 7.05 -9.52
CA ALA A 197 10.64 7.38 -9.44
C ALA A 197 9.83 6.63 -10.52
N GLY A 198 8.73 6.02 -10.11
CA GLY A 198 7.88 5.15 -10.91
C GLY A 198 8.08 3.66 -10.64
N ASP A 199 9.25 3.24 -10.13
CA ASP A 199 9.53 1.83 -9.84
C ASP A 199 8.50 1.26 -8.87
N ILE A 200 8.05 0.02 -9.11
CA ILE A 200 7.21 -0.68 -8.15
C ILE A 200 8.11 -1.30 -7.10
N VAL A 201 7.92 -0.88 -5.85
CA VAL A 201 8.71 -1.28 -4.70
C VAL A 201 7.83 -1.89 -3.62
N LEU A 202 8.41 -2.80 -2.85
CA LEU A 202 7.89 -3.29 -1.59
C LEU A 202 8.71 -2.65 -0.46
N ALA A 203 8.07 -1.85 0.36
CA ALA A 203 8.65 -1.34 1.60
C ALA A 203 8.24 -2.23 2.77
N GLU A 204 9.23 -2.70 3.51
CA GLU A 204 9.05 -3.43 4.76
C GLU A 204 9.29 -2.48 5.91
N CYS A 205 8.28 -2.27 6.75
CA CYS A 205 8.26 -1.22 7.76
C CYS A 205 7.81 -1.75 9.12
N ARG A 206 8.19 -1.03 10.16
CA ARG A 206 7.55 -1.07 11.48
C ARG A 206 6.71 0.19 11.64
N PHE A 207 5.58 0.09 12.32
CA PHE A 207 4.80 1.27 12.67
C PHE A 207 5.16 1.71 14.08
N VAL A 208 5.81 2.87 14.19
CA VAL A 208 6.38 3.34 15.44
C VAL A 208 5.75 4.65 15.87
N ARG A 209 5.67 4.85 17.17
CA ARG A 209 5.33 6.13 17.80
C ARG A 209 6.56 6.77 18.46
N THR A 210 6.62 8.08 18.38
CA THR A 210 7.67 8.90 18.96
C THR A 210 7.05 9.97 19.85
N SER A 211 7.53 10.10 21.09
CA SER A 211 7.11 11.11 22.05
C SER A 211 8.30 11.95 22.49
N TYR A 212 8.06 13.21 22.80
CA TYR A 212 9.04 14.16 23.31
C TYR A 212 8.73 14.62 24.75
N ASP A 213 7.62 14.17 25.33
CA ASP A 213 7.01 14.72 26.55
C ASP A 213 6.41 13.62 27.45
N ASN A 214 7.19 12.58 27.74
CA ASN A 214 6.79 11.46 28.61
C ASN A 214 5.43 10.84 28.22
N TRP A 215 5.20 10.68 26.91
CA TRP A 215 3.98 10.11 26.34
C TRP A 215 2.70 10.95 26.52
N ALA A 216 2.80 12.21 26.93
CA ALA A 216 1.64 13.11 26.90
C ALA A 216 1.19 13.42 25.45
N THR A 217 2.16 13.54 24.54
CA THR A 217 1.95 13.63 23.10
C THR A 217 2.86 12.65 22.35
N TRP A 218 2.37 12.16 21.22
CA TRP A 218 3.17 11.34 20.32
C TRP A 218 2.72 11.49 18.88
N SER A 219 3.69 11.43 17.99
CA SER A 219 3.49 11.24 16.56
C SER A 219 3.71 9.78 16.19
N VAL A 220 3.26 9.39 14.99
CA VAL A 220 3.45 8.06 14.42
C VAL A 220 4.16 8.17 13.10
N LYS A 221 4.96 7.17 12.74
CA LYS A 221 5.66 7.09 11.45
C LYS A 221 5.89 5.63 11.05
N PHE A 222 6.14 5.42 9.76
CA PHE A 222 6.65 4.15 9.25
C PHE A 222 8.17 4.18 9.29
N GLU A 223 8.75 3.30 10.11
CA GLU A 223 10.18 3.09 10.17
C GLU A 223 10.57 1.97 9.21
N MET A 224 11.33 2.31 8.18
CA MET A 224 11.70 1.37 7.13
C MET A 224 12.77 0.40 7.62
N THR A 225 12.56 -0.88 7.35
CA THR A 225 13.48 -1.98 7.67
C THR A 225 14.09 -2.61 6.42
N GLY A 226 13.40 -2.51 5.28
CA GLY A 226 13.88 -2.94 3.97
C GLY A 226 13.11 -2.29 2.84
N LEU A 227 13.75 -2.17 1.67
CA LEU A 227 13.13 -1.71 0.44
C LEU A 227 13.53 -2.65 -0.70
N THR A 228 12.54 -3.22 -1.38
CA THR A 228 12.77 -4.23 -2.41
C THR A 228 12.19 -3.75 -3.74
N LEU A 229 13.01 -3.72 -4.78
CA LEU A 229 12.59 -3.43 -6.16
C LEU A 229 11.83 -4.63 -6.74
N VAL A 230 10.55 -4.46 -7.05
CA VAL A 230 9.69 -5.53 -7.57
C VAL A 230 9.59 -5.46 -9.10
N HIS A 231 9.43 -4.26 -9.65
CA HIS A 231 9.34 -4.03 -11.09
C HIS A 231 9.95 -2.68 -11.46
N PRO A 232 11.00 -2.63 -12.29
CA PRO A 232 11.62 -1.38 -12.71
C PRO A 232 10.80 -0.73 -13.81
N VAL A 233 10.68 0.60 -13.79
CA VAL A 233 10.14 1.35 -14.92
C VAL A 233 11.22 1.49 -16.01
N PRO A 234 10.86 1.52 -17.30
CA PRO A 234 11.82 1.77 -18.37
C PRO A 234 12.55 3.08 -18.13
N ARG A 235 13.86 2.98 -17.98
CA ARG A 235 14.73 4.14 -17.90
C ARG A 235 14.86 4.66 -19.32
N THR A 236 14.35 5.85 -19.60
CA THR A 236 14.76 6.56 -20.81
C THR A 236 16.27 6.73 -20.69
N GLN A 237 17.02 6.04 -21.54
CA GLN A 237 18.47 6.21 -21.67
C GLN A 237 18.80 7.58 -22.29
N HIS A 238 18.13 8.65 -21.86
CA HIS A 238 18.57 10.01 -22.12
C HIS A 238 19.74 10.32 -21.17
N GLY A 239 20.81 9.54 -21.33
CA GLY A 239 22.12 9.93 -20.88
C GLY A 239 22.53 11.16 -21.68
N THR A 240 22.33 12.34 -21.11
CA THR A 240 23.38 13.35 -21.21
C THR A 240 24.63 12.66 -20.68
N GLN A 241 25.55 12.30 -21.57
CA GLN A 241 26.88 11.81 -21.18
C GLN A 241 27.42 12.79 -20.14
N SER A 242 27.45 12.35 -18.87
CA SER A 242 28.07 13.12 -17.80
C SER A 242 29.55 13.20 -18.17
N ARG A 243 29.95 14.34 -18.73
CA ARG A 243 31.35 14.70 -18.97
C ARG A 243 31.99 15.04 -17.63
N TYR A 244 32.03 14.07 -16.72
CA TYR A 244 32.93 14.17 -15.58
C TYR A 244 34.34 13.88 -16.10
N ARG A 245 34.98 14.90 -16.70
CA ARG A 245 36.43 14.92 -16.86
C ARG A 245 36.99 15.10 -15.47
N GLY A 246 37.42 14.00 -14.85
CA GLY A 246 38.29 14.07 -13.68
C GLY A 246 39.52 14.90 -14.05
N GLY A 247 39.68 16.04 -13.39
CA GLY A 247 40.98 16.70 -13.30
C GLY A 247 41.83 15.90 -12.34
N ALA A 248 42.91 15.31 -12.86
CA ALA A 248 44.02 14.81 -12.06
C ALA A 248 44.85 15.98 -11.53
#